data_AF-A0A1G2QX25-F1
#
_entry.id   AF-A0A1G2QX25-F1
#
_cell.length_a   1.000
_cell.length_b   1.000
_cell.length_c   1.000
_cell.angle_alpha   90.00
_cell.angle_beta   90.00
_cell.angle_gamma   90.00
#
_symmetry.space_group_name_H-M   'P 1'
#
loop_
_entity.id
_entity.type
_entity.pdbx_description
1 polymer ?
#
loop_
_entity_poly.entity_id
_entity_poly.type
_entity_poly.pdbx_seq_one_letter_code
_entity_poly.pdbx_strand_id
1 'polypeptide(L)'
;MKKRDDCEWCKDPYGGRAVLKRGRTTEGIDWVVLPIDTSSVSKGRHLILTTTSHHVGAQEVDARRKLLPLAYDLGLEILGKNFRLLLNQGTEASSADHFHAHLIMPGQGERLVRAAANIPSTLDQFVESGHLSREAADTIKEKIVQKAS
;
A
#
# COMPACT_ATOMS: atom_id res chain seq x y z
N MET A 1 -1.42 -18.70 -1.81
CA MET A 1 -1.92 -17.76 -2.84
C MET A 1 -3.40 -18.02 -2.99
N LYS A 2 -4.24 -17.10 -2.51
CA LYS A 2 -5.70 -17.24 -2.58
C LYS A 2 -6.14 -17.14 -4.03
N LYS A 3 -6.99 -18.07 -4.48
CA LYS A 3 -7.61 -17.99 -5.81
C LYS A 3 -8.61 -16.81 -5.81
N ARG A 4 -9.03 -16.36 -6.98
CA ARG A 4 -10.07 -15.31 -7.14
C ARG A 4 -11.28 -15.56 -6.21
N ASP A 5 -11.67 -16.82 -6.07
CA ASP A 5 -12.83 -17.26 -5.28
C ASP A 5 -12.63 -17.16 -3.75
N ASP A 6 -11.38 -17.01 -3.30
CA ASP A 6 -11.00 -16.84 -1.89
C ASP A 6 -10.64 -15.38 -1.55
N CYS A 7 -10.70 -14.47 -2.53
CA CYS A 7 -10.37 -13.07 -2.36
C CYS A 7 -11.60 -12.27 -1.89
N GLU A 8 -11.57 -11.76 -0.65
CA GLU A 8 -12.67 -10.98 -0.08
C GLU A 8 -12.99 -9.72 -0.89
N TRP A 9 -11.97 -9.06 -1.44
CA TRP A 9 -12.13 -7.93 -2.35
C TRP A 9 -12.78 -8.29 -3.68
N CYS A 10 -12.67 -9.54 -4.13
CA CYS A 10 -13.39 -10.00 -5.33
C CYS A 10 -14.86 -10.31 -5.02
N LYS A 11 -15.18 -10.67 -3.78
CA LYS A 11 -16.55 -10.95 -3.32
C LYS A 11 -17.31 -9.67 -3.05
N ASP A 12 -16.66 -8.74 -2.35
CA ASP A 12 -17.18 -7.40 -2.08
C ASP A 12 -16.04 -6.37 -2.19
N PRO A 13 -15.81 -5.79 -3.38
CA PRO A 13 -14.76 -4.79 -3.57
C PRO A 13 -15.01 -3.51 -2.77
N TYR A 14 -16.24 -3.28 -2.32
CA TYR A 14 -16.64 -2.10 -1.58
C TYR A 14 -16.60 -2.32 -0.07
N GLY A 15 -16.76 -3.56 0.41
CA GLY A 15 -16.77 -3.89 1.83
C GLY A 15 -17.81 -3.09 2.62
N GLY A 16 -18.98 -2.82 2.01
CA GLY A 16 -20.02 -1.94 2.56
C GLY A 16 -19.69 -0.44 2.63
N ARG A 17 -18.55 0.01 2.09
CA ARG A 17 -18.13 1.42 2.14
C ARG A 17 -18.72 2.23 0.99
N ALA A 18 -18.95 3.52 1.26
CA ALA A 18 -19.35 4.47 0.23
C ALA A 18 -18.18 4.76 -0.73
N VAL A 19 -18.43 4.61 -2.03
CA VAL A 19 -17.46 4.93 -3.08
C VAL A 19 -17.28 6.44 -3.17
N LEU A 20 -16.04 6.91 -2.97
CA LEU A 20 -15.70 8.33 -3.14
C LEU A 20 -15.49 8.69 -4.62
N LYS A 21 -14.82 7.80 -5.35
CA LYS A 21 -14.57 7.96 -6.78
C LYS A 21 -14.41 6.60 -7.45
N ARG A 22 -14.74 6.51 -8.73
CA ARG A 22 -14.54 5.32 -9.55
C ARG A 22 -14.24 5.69 -10.98
N GLY A 23 -13.63 4.77 -11.72
CA GLY A 23 -13.40 4.95 -13.13
C GLY A 23 -12.79 3.70 -13.76
N ARG A 24 -12.30 3.91 -14.98
CA ARG A 24 -11.68 2.87 -15.78
C ARG A 24 -10.41 3.40 -16.43
N THR A 25 -9.32 2.63 -16.43
CA THR A 25 -8.12 2.99 -17.19
C THR A 25 -8.38 2.82 -18.70
N THR A 26 -7.53 3.42 -19.54
CA THR A 26 -7.62 3.30 -21.00
C THR A 26 -7.60 1.85 -21.49
N GLU A 27 -6.92 0.97 -20.74
CA GLU A 27 -6.77 -0.46 -21.00
C GLU A 27 -7.85 -1.32 -20.35
N GLY A 28 -8.86 -0.69 -19.75
CA GLY A 28 -10.06 -1.36 -19.29
C GLY A 28 -10.05 -1.86 -17.85
N ILE A 29 -9.08 -1.43 -17.02
CA ILE A 29 -9.04 -1.79 -15.59
C ILE A 29 -10.00 -0.89 -14.81
N ASP A 30 -11.02 -1.48 -14.21
CA ASP A 30 -11.99 -0.78 -13.37
C ASP A 30 -11.44 -0.60 -11.94
N TRP A 31 -11.55 0.61 -11.42
CA TRP A 31 -10.97 1.01 -10.13
C TRP A 31 -11.94 1.85 -9.30
N VAL A 32 -11.77 1.80 -7.98
CA VAL A 32 -12.51 2.60 -7.01
C VAL A 32 -11.62 3.16 -5.92
N VAL A 33 -12.04 4.30 -5.37
CA VAL A 33 -11.47 4.92 -4.18
C VAL A 33 -12.47 4.79 -3.03
N LEU A 34 -12.02 4.22 -1.92
CA LEU A 34 -12.82 3.98 -0.72
C LEU A 34 -12.15 4.60 0.50
N PRO A 35 -12.92 5.10 1.49
CA PRO A 35 -12.37 5.49 2.77
C PRO A 35 -11.98 4.26 3.60
N ILE A 36 -11.01 4.43 4.50
CA ILE A 36 -10.78 3.52 5.63
C ILE A 36 -11.22 4.24 6.89
N ASP A 37 -12.30 3.74 7.50
CA ASP A 37 -12.94 4.36 8.67
C ASP A 37 -12.06 4.26 9.93
N THR A 38 -11.31 3.16 10.07
CA THR A 38 -10.39 2.93 11.18
C THR A 38 -8.97 2.70 10.66
N SER A 39 -8.18 3.78 10.64
CA SER A 39 -6.78 3.74 10.28
C SER A 39 -5.90 3.54 11.51
N SER A 40 -5.13 2.44 11.54
CA SER A 40 -4.08 2.22 12.56
C SER A 40 -2.79 2.99 12.27
N VAL A 41 -2.68 3.61 11.09
CA VAL A 41 -1.44 4.24 10.59
C VAL A 41 -1.43 5.76 10.82
N SER A 42 -2.60 6.39 10.90
CA SER A 42 -2.73 7.84 11.05
C SER A 42 -4.12 8.19 11.55
N LYS A 43 -4.23 9.24 12.37
CA LYS A 43 -5.51 9.86 12.77
C LYS A 43 -6.05 10.84 11.72
N GLY A 44 -5.33 11.04 10.62
CA GLY A 44 -5.79 11.84 9.48
C GLY A 44 -6.70 11.05 8.54
N ARG A 45 -6.66 11.36 7.24
CA ARG A 45 -7.50 10.69 6.25
C ARG A 45 -6.75 9.51 5.64
N HIS A 46 -7.38 8.35 5.62
CA HIS A 46 -6.86 7.14 5.00
C HIS A 46 -7.85 6.68 3.94
N LEU A 47 -7.42 6.66 2.68
CA LEU A 47 -8.17 6.13 1.56
C LEU A 47 -7.42 4.94 0.96
N ILE A 48 -8.15 4.14 0.21
CA ILE A 48 -7.57 3.11 -0.63
C ILE A 48 -8.04 3.28 -2.06
N LEU A 49 -7.12 3.12 -2.99
CA LEU A 49 -7.44 2.78 -4.37
C LEU A 49 -7.39 1.26 -4.49
N THR A 50 -8.46 0.63 -4.97
CA THR A 50 -8.48 -0.80 -5.30
C THR A 50 -9.07 -1.01 -6.69
N THR A 51 -8.77 -2.14 -7.30
CA THR A 51 -9.46 -2.60 -8.50
C THR A 51 -10.77 -3.31 -8.15
N THR A 52 -11.72 -3.38 -9.08
CA THR A 52 -12.91 -4.24 -8.92
C THR A 52 -12.68 -5.63 -9.52
N SER A 53 -11.79 -5.74 -10.51
CA SER A 53 -11.26 -7.00 -11.02
C SER A 53 -10.11 -7.52 -10.14
N HIS A 54 -9.92 -8.85 -10.11
CA HIS A 54 -8.81 -9.45 -9.37
C HIS A 54 -7.48 -9.14 -10.07
N HIS A 55 -6.63 -8.37 -9.40
CA HIS A 55 -5.25 -8.11 -9.83
C HIS A 55 -4.30 -8.40 -8.67
N VAL A 56 -3.32 -9.28 -8.86
CA VAL A 56 -2.33 -9.60 -7.82
C VAL A 56 -1.20 -8.56 -7.88
N GLY A 57 -1.23 -7.56 -6.98
CA GLY A 57 -0.38 -6.37 -7.07
C GLY A 57 1.15 -6.63 -7.15
N ALA A 58 1.63 -7.73 -6.59
CA ALA A 58 3.04 -8.12 -6.66
C ALA A 58 3.42 -8.80 -8.00
N GLN A 59 2.48 -9.54 -8.61
CA GLN A 59 2.74 -10.40 -9.77
C GLN A 59 2.33 -9.74 -11.10
N GLU A 60 1.46 -8.73 -11.06
CA GLU A 60 0.97 -8.03 -12.26
C GLU A 60 1.65 -6.67 -12.45
N VAL A 61 2.89 -6.71 -12.93
CA VAL A 61 3.74 -5.52 -13.14
C VAL A 61 3.07 -4.49 -14.04
N ASP A 62 2.35 -4.92 -15.09
CA ASP A 62 1.72 -4.01 -16.05
C ASP A 62 0.48 -3.30 -15.47
N ALA A 63 -0.35 -4.01 -14.70
CA ALA A 63 -1.46 -3.39 -13.98
C ALA A 63 -0.92 -2.36 -12.97
N ARG A 64 0.14 -2.71 -12.24
CA ARG A 64 0.78 -1.80 -11.28
C ARG A 64 1.35 -0.53 -11.91
N ARG A 65 2.04 -0.65 -13.04
CA ARG A 65 2.61 0.50 -13.76
C ARG A 65 1.54 1.52 -14.15
N LYS A 66 0.31 1.07 -14.37
CA LYS A 66 -0.84 1.91 -14.73
C LYS A 66 -1.56 2.47 -13.51
N LEU A 67 -1.75 1.63 -12.49
CA LEU A 67 -2.54 1.98 -11.30
C LEU A 67 -1.78 2.89 -10.32
N LEU A 68 -0.44 2.83 -10.27
CA LEU A 68 0.35 3.67 -9.37
C LEU A 68 0.32 5.17 -9.72
N PRO A 69 0.54 5.59 -10.98
CA PRO A 69 0.37 6.99 -11.38
C PRO A 69 -1.05 7.49 -11.09
N LEU A 70 -2.06 6.70 -11.46
CA LEU A 70 -3.46 7.00 -11.17
C LEU A 70 -3.72 7.17 -9.66
N ALA A 71 -3.18 6.28 -8.81
CA ALA A 71 -3.31 6.39 -7.36
C ALA A 71 -2.70 7.70 -6.84
N TYR A 72 -1.55 8.09 -7.37
CA TYR A 72 -0.87 9.33 -7.01
C TYR A 72 -1.70 10.56 -7.42
N ASP A 73 -2.20 10.61 -8.65
CA ASP A 73 -3.01 11.72 -9.16
C ASP A 73 -4.31 11.87 -8.37
N LEU A 74 -4.98 10.76 -8.06
CA LEU A 74 -6.18 10.75 -7.21
C LEU A 74 -5.87 11.17 -5.77
N GLY A 75 -4.71 10.78 -5.24
CA GLY A 75 -4.25 11.23 -3.93
C GLY A 75 -4.04 12.75 -3.90
N LEU A 76 -3.40 13.32 -4.91
CA LEU A 76 -3.23 14.77 -5.04
C LEU A 76 -4.57 15.50 -5.15
N GLU A 77 -5.51 14.96 -5.92
CA GLU A 77 -6.84 15.53 -6.10
C GLU A 77 -7.66 15.51 -4.80
N ILE A 78 -7.69 14.38 -4.10
CA ILE A 78 -8.61 14.15 -2.98
C ILE A 78 -8.02 14.58 -1.62
N LEU A 79 -6.70 14.40 -1.44
CA LEU A 79 -5.99 14.64 -0.19
C LEU A 79 -5.04 15.86 -0.25
N GLY A 80 -4.83 16.44 -1.44
CA GLY A 80 -3.90 17.54 -1.63
C GLY A 80 -2.43 17.09 -1.64
N LYS A 81 -1.49 18.02 -1.46
CA LYS A 81 -0.05 17.76 -1.60
C LYS A 81 0.58 16.97 -0.45
N ASN A 82 -0.10 16.89 0.69
CA ASN A 82 0.45 16.36 1.94
C ASN A 82 -0.06 14.94 2.24
N PHE A 83 0.01 14.04 1.27
CA PHE A 83 -0.35 12.63 1.46
C PHE A 83 0.84 11.71 1.17
N ARG A 84 0.68 10.44 1.55
CA ARG A 84 1.58 9.35 1.20
C ARG A 84 0.84 8.25 0.47
N LEU A 85 1.50 7.74 -0.54
CA LEU A 85 1.11 6.53 -1.25
C LEU A 85 1.91 5.37 -0.66
N LEU A 86 1.22 4.35 -0.14
CA LEU A 86 1.83 3.09 0.30
C LEU A 86 1.22 1.94 -0.50
N LEU A 87 2.07 1.00 -0.90
CA LEU A 87 1.65 -0.23 -1.57
C LEU A 87 2.19 -1.40 -0.76
N ASN A 88 1.30 -2.19 -0.16
CA ASN A 88 1.70 -3.43 0.50
C ASN A 88 1.82 -4.51 -0.58
N GLN A 89 3.04 -4.99 -0.82
CA GLN A 89 3.29 -6.10 -1.73
C GLN A 89 3.86 -7.28 -0.96
N GLY A 90 3.29 -8.46 -1.17
CA GLY A 90 3.83 -9.69 -0.62
C GLY A 90 3.04 -10.21 0.59
N THR A 91 2.89 -11.52 0.58
CA THR A 91 1.98 -12.41 1.30
C THR A 91 2.12 -12.47 2.84
N GLU A 92 2.64 -11.44 3.52
CA GLU A 92 2.63 -11.39 5.00
C GLU A 92 2.12 -10.06 5.59
N ALA A 93 2.38 -8.92 4.94
CA ALA A 93 1.87 -7.61 5.37
C ALA A 93 0.63 -7.14 4.57
N SER A 94 0.37 -7.78 3.42
CA SER A 94 -0.84 -7.54 2.64
C SER A 94 -1.94 -8.47 3.14
N SER A 95 -2.96 -7.91 3.78
CA SER A 95 -4.16 -8.67 4.17
C SER A 95 -4.96 -9.18 2.96
N ALA A 96 -4.58 -8.79 1.73
CA ALA A 96 -5.23 -9.20 0.50
C ALA A 96 -4.23 -9.55 -0.61
N ASP A 97 -4.46 -10.68 -1.27
CA ASP A 97 -3.86 -11.02 -2.58
C ASP A 97 -4.46 -10.15 -3.72
N HIS A 98 -4.97 -8.95 -3.41
CA HIS A 98 -5.66 -8.03 -4.32
C HIS A 98 -4.95 -6.68 -4.33
N PHE A 99 -4.83 -6.05 -5.51
CA PHE A 99 -4.23 -4.74 -5.67
C PHE A 99 -4.98 -3.68 -4.85
N HIS A 100 -4.31 -3.12 -3.85
CA HIS A 100 -4.79 -1.93 -3.19
C HIS A 100 -3.62 -1.02 -2.85
N ALA A 101 -3.78 0.27 -3.11
CA ALA A 101 -2.83 1.31 -2.76
C ALA A 101 -3.43 2.21 -1.69
N HIS A 102 -2.71 2.42 -0.61
CA HIS A 102 -3.13 3.28 0.50
C HIS A 102 -2.72 4.72 0.22
N LEU A 103 -3.66 5.64 0.35
CA LEU A 103 -3.48 7.09 0.27
C LEU A 103 -3.72 7.67 1.66
N ILE A 104 -2.65 8.11 2.32
CA ILE A 104 -2.69 8.50 3.73
C ILE A 104 -2.27 9.95 3.87
N MET A 105 -3.18 10.79 4.33
CA MET A 105 -2.91 12.16 4.76
C MET A 105 -2.75 12.17 6.28
N PRO A 106 -1.62 12.60 6.85
CA PRO A 106 -1.43 12.70 8.28
C PRO A 106 -2.45 13.64 8.93
N GLY A 107 -2.80 13.37 10.19
CA GLY A 107 -3.49 14.35 11.02
C GLY A 107 -2.59 15.57 11.32
N GLN A 108 -3.18 16.65 11.83
CA GLN A 108 -2.39 17.82 12.24
C GLN A 108 -1.36 17.44 13.31
N GLY A 109 -0.10 17.84 13.09
CA GLY A 109 1.01 17.49 13.98
C GLY A 109 1.54 16.06 13.83
N GLU A 110 0.90 15.21 13.02
CA GLU A 110 1.41 13.88 12.75
C GLU A 110 2.52 13.91 11.70
N ARG A 111 3.62 13.22 11.98
CA ARG A 111 4.59 12.82 10.96
C ARG A 111 4.32 11.36 10.63
N LEU A 112 3.89 11.08 9.39
CA LEU A 112 3.86 9.70 8.92
C LEU A 112 5.29 9.12 9.01
N VAL A 113 5.45 8.04 9.75
CA VAL A 113 6.73 7.34 9.86
C VAL A 113 7.16 6.97 8.43
N ARG A 114 8.36 7.38 7.99
CA ARG A 114 8.89 6.88 6.70
C ARG A 114 8.91 5.36 6.82
N ALA A 115 8.41 4.62 5.84
CA ALA A 115 8.53 3.16 5.86
C ALA A 115 9.99 2.74 6.13
N ALA A 116 10.96 3.52 5.65
CA ALA A 116 12.40 3.38 5.92
C ALA A 116 12.84 3.62 7.38
N ALA A 117 12.10 4.38 8.19
CA ALA A 117 12.50 4.69 9.57
C ALA A 117 12.40 3.47 10.51
N ASN A 118 11.54 2.50 10.18
CA ASN A 118 11.39 1.27 10.96
C ASN A 118 12.11 0.07 10.35
N ILE A 119 12.63 0.17 9.11
CA ILE A 119 13.38 -0.94 8.48
C ILE A 119 14.58 -1.35 9.33
N PRO A 120 15.39 -0.43 9.91
CA PRO A 120 16.48 -0.84 10.78
C PRO A 120 16.02 -1.68 11.97
N SER A 121 14.98 -1.25 12.69
CA SER A 121 14.42 -1.98 13.83
C SER A 121 13.74 -3.29 13.45
N THR A 122 13.07 -3.36 12.29
CA THR A 122 12.48 -4.61 11.79
C THR A 122 13.56 -5.59 11.38
N LEU A 123 14.64 -5.15 10.73
CA LEU A 123 15.78 -6.01 10.44
C LEU A 123 16.42 -6.55 11.73
N ASP A 124 16.47 -5.73 12.79
CA ASP A 124 16.97 -6.17 14.10
C ASP A 124 16.12 -7.29 14.72
N GLN A 125 14.78 -7.16 14.65
CA GLN A 125 13.86 -8.21 15.10
C GLN A 125 14.01 -9.53 14.31
N PHE A 126 14.29 -9.46 13.01
CA PHE A 126 14.53 -10.64 12.17
C PHE A 126 15.85 -11.33 12.48
N VAL A 127 16.85 -10.57 12.95
CA VAL A 127 18.09 -11.17 13.42
C VAL A 127 17.92 -11.78 14.81
N GLU A 128 17.21 -11.12 15.72
CA GLU A 128 16.90 -11.65 17.07
C GLU A 128 16.10 -12.96 17.00
N SER A 129 15.23 -13.10 16.00
CA SER A 129 14.46 -14.34 15.73
C SER A 129 15.21 -15.38 14.91
N GLY A 130 16.46 -15.10 14.50
CA GLY A 130 17.31 -16.03 13.75
C GLY A 130 16.94 -16.19 12.26
N HIS A 131 16.01 -15.38 11.76
CA HIS A 131 15.60 -15.40 10.35
C HIS A 131 16.57 -14.66 9.42
N LEU A 132 17.50 -13.89 9.97
CA LEU A 132 18.48 -13.11 9.23
C LEU A 132 19.81 -13.04 10.01
N SER A 133 20.96 -13.08 9.32
CA SER A 133 22.25 -12.82 9.97
C SER A 133 22.44 -11.33 10.23
N ARG A 134 23.18 -10.97 11.28
CA ARG A 134 23.46 -9.55 11.58
C ARG A 134 24.18 -8.84 10.44
N GLU A 135 25.14 -9.52 9.81
CA GLU A 135 25.89 -9.02 8.64
C GLU A 135 24.97 -8.69 7.45
N ALA A 136 23.98 -9.56 7.17
CA ALA A 136 23.02 -9.33 6.09
C ALA A 136 22.09 -8.14 6.42
N ALA A 137 21.64 -8.03 7.67
CA ALA A 137 20.84 -6.91 8.13
C ALA A 137 21.58 -5.57 7.98
N ASP A 138 22.85 -5.52 8.40
CA ASP A 138 23.67 -4.30 8.36
C ASP A 138 23.97 -3.87 6.91
N THR A 139 24.26 -4.82 6.02
CA THR A 139 24.42 -4.55 4.58
C THR A 139 23.15 -3.95 3.96
N ILE A 140 21.96 -4.41 4.37
CA ILE A 140 20.69 -3.88 3.88
C ILE A 140 20.45 -2.47 4.43
N LYS A 141 20.73 -2.23 5.72
CA LYS A 141 20.64 -0.90 6.34
C LYS A 141 21.53 0.12 5.63
N GLU A 142 22.79 -0.23 5.34
CA GLU A 142 23.73 0.64 4.63
C GLU A 142 23.25 1.00 3.23
N LYS A 143 22.75 0.03 2.46
CA LYS A 143 22.18 0.28 1.12
C LYS A 143 20.95 1.18 1.14
N ILE A 144 20.14 1.11 2.20
CA ILE A 144 18.97 1.98 2.38
C ILE A 144 19.41 3.42 2.66
N VAL A 145 20.43 3.62 3.52
CA VAL A 145 20.98 4.94 3.83
C VAL A 145 21.60 5.58 2.58
N GLN A 146 22.36 4.81 1.78
CA GLN A 146 22.97 5.29 0.55
C GLN A 146 21.94 5.71 -0.51
N LYS A 147 20.80 5.02 -0.62
CA LYS A 147 19.72 5.38 -1.57
C LYS A 147 18.84 6.55 -1.11
N ALA A 148 18.91 6.93 0.16
CA ALA A 148 18.17 8.05 0.73
C ALA A 148 18.96 9.38 0.70
N SER A 149 20.21 9.33 0.22
CA SER A 149 21.15 10.45 0.02
C SER A 149 21.16 10.87 -1.45
#